data_AF-A0A9X2M215-F1
#
_entry.id   AF-A0A9X2M215-F1
#
_cell.length_a   1.000
_cell.length_b   1.000
_cell.length_c   1.000
_cell.angle_alpha   90.00
_cell.angle_beta   90.00
_cell.angle_gamma   90.00
#
_symmetry.space_group_name_H-M   'P 1'
#
loop_
_entity.id
_entity.type
_entity.pdbx_description
1 polymer ?
#
loop_
_entity_poly.entity_id
_entity_poly.type
_entity_poly.pdbx_seq_one_letter_code
_entity_poly.pdbx_strand_id
1 'polypeptide(L)'
;MGGTAYWTKQIRRAGERSPKEGATRRIDRLRGLLKDTDPAVADRVWKEVADTLQRIIDRYSKRGSAYWINEIKQADKRSSKEGATKRLDRLRGVLQRVDPVVANRAWREVSDALQQITVRHTR
;
A
#
# COMPACT_ATOMS: atom_id res chain seq x y z
N MET A 1 -20.42 2.18 -17.29
CA MET A 1 -20.18 0.81 -16.78
C MET A 1 -18.77 0.28 -17.12
N GLY A 2 -17.69 0.94 -16.69
CA GLY A 2 -16.32 0.54 -17.10
C GLY A 2 -15.27 0.40 -15.99
N GLY A 3 -15.61 0.68 -14.72
CA GLY A 3 -14.61 0.85 -13.65
C GLY A 3 -13.83 -0.42 -13.32
N THR A 4 -14.51 -1.50 -12.96
CA THR A 4 -13.87 -2.68 -12.38
C THR A 4 -12.97 -3.43 -13.38
N ALA A 5 -13.44 -3.64 -14.61
CA ALA A 5 -12.68 -4.35 -15.65
C ALA A 5 -11.46 -3.56 -16.13
N TYR A 6 -11.61 -2.24 -16.28
CA TYR A 6 -10.50 -1.34 -16.61
C TYR A 6 -9.40 -1.41 -15.55
N TRP A 7 -9.77 -1.22 -14.29
CA TRP A 7 -8.81 -1.21 -13.18
C TRP A 7 -8.10 -2.56 -13.03
N THR A 8 -8.82 -3.68 -13.19
CA THR A 8 -8.22 -5.01 -13.15
C THR A 8 -7.17 -5.20 -14.26
N LYS A 9 -7.47 -4.76 -15.49
CA LYS A 9 -6.52 -4.83 -16.61
C LYS A 9 -5.29 -3.95 -16.37
N GLN A 10 -5.50 -2.73 -15.88
CA GLN A 10 -4.42 -1.77 -15.59
C GLN A 10 -3.48 -2.28 -14.49
N ILE A 11 -4.04 -2.81 -13.41
CA ILE A 11 -3.28 -3.38 -12.30
C ILE A 11 -2.50 -4.62 -12.74
N ARG A 12 -3.11 -5.49 -13.56
CA ARG A 12 -2.42 -6.66 -14.11
C ARG A 12 -1.21 -6.25 -14.96
N ARG A 13 -1.40 -5.33 -15.92
CA ARG A 13 -0.30 -4.82 -16.77
C ARG A 13 0.82 -4.17 -15.96
N ALA A 14 0.47 -3.43 -14.92
CA ALA A 14 1.46 -2.85 -14.01
C ALA A 14 2.24 -3.93 -13.26
N GLY A 15 1.55 -4.96 -12.74
CA GLY A 15 2.18 -6.11 -12.08
C GLY A 15 3.08 -6.94 -13.01
N GLU A 16 2.73 -7.06 -14.29
CA GLU A 16 3.55 -7.70 -15.33
C GLU A 16 4.87 -6.94 -15.57
N ARG A 17 4.86 -5.60 -15.46
CA ARG A 17 6.07 -4.77 -15.55
C ARG A 17 6.93 -4.88 -14.30
N SER A 18 6.32 -4.70 -13.13
CA SER A 18 6.94 -5.01 -11.84
C SER A 18 5.90 -5.18 -10.74
N PRO A 19 6.15 -6.06 -9.75
CA PRO A 19 5.28 -6.17 -8.58
C PRO A 19 5.05 -4.84 -7.85
N LYS A 20 6.07 -3.97 -7.83
CA LYS A 20 5.99 -2.63 -7.24
C LYS A 20 4.95 -1.75 -7.93
N GLU A 21 4.97 -1.68 -9.26
CA GLU A 21 3.97 -0.93 -10.01
C GLU A 21 2.56 -1.47 -9.77
N GLY A 22 2.43 -2.80 -9.67
CA GLY A 22 1.17 -3.45 -9.30
C GLY A 22 0.64 -3.03 -7.92
N ALA A 23 1.52 -2.88 -6.93
CA ALA A 23 1.16 -2.40 -5.59
C ALA A 23 0.77 -0.91 -5.59
N THR A 24 1.55 -0.05 -6.24
CA THR A 24 1.26 1.40 -6.33
C THR A 24 -0.08 1.65 -7.03
N ARG A 25 -0.34 0.98 -8.16
CA ARG A 25 -1.63 1.09 -8.87
C ARG A 25 -2.82 0.63 -8.02
N ARG A 26 -2.63 -0.32 -7.11
CA ARG A 26 -3.67 -0.76 -6.18
C ARG A 26 -3.99 0.30 -5.13
N ILE A 27 -2.97 1.00 -4.62
CA ILE A 27 -3.18 2.18 -3.75
C ILE A 27 -3.97 3.27 -4.49
N ASP A 28 -3.64 3.55 -5.75
CA ASP A 28 -4.37 4.54 -6.56
C ASP A 28 -5.84 4.14 -6.75
N ARG A 29 -6.09 2.85 -7.04
CA ARG A 29 -7.45 2.32 -7.14
C ARG A 29 -8.20 2.45 -5.82
N LEU A 30 -7.60 2.00 -4.71
CA LEU A 30 -8.18 2.11 -3.37
C LEU A 30 -8.56 3.56 -3.06
N ARG A 31 -7.66 4.50 -3.34
CA ARG A 31 -7.94 5.93 -3.19
C ARG A 31 -9.14 6.39 -4.00
N GLY A 32 -9.29 5.93 -5.23
CA GLY A 32 -10.44 6.23 -6.07
C GLY A 32 -11.75 5.69 -5.48
N LEU A 33 -11.74 4.45 -4.99
CA LEU A 33 -12.91 3.80 -4.40
C LEU A 33 -13.35 4.47 -3.10
N LEU A 34 -12.39 4.84 -2.25
CA LEU A 34 -12.66 5.46 -0.96
C LEU A 34 -13.02 6.95 -1.04
N LYS A 35 -12.92 7.58 -2.22
CA LYS A 35 -13.21 9.01 -2.38
C LYS A 35 -14.67 9.34 -2.08
N ASP A 36 -15.57 8.46 -2.47
CA ASP A 36 -17.03 8.66 -2.39
C ASP A 36 -17.67 7.79 -1.29
N THR A 37 -16.85 7.16 -0.45
CA THR A 37 -17.30 6.33 0.68
C THR A 37 -17.43 7.18 1.95
N ASP A 38 -18.23 6.71 2.92
CA ASP A 38 -18.29 7.27 4.27
C ASP A 38 -16.86 7.53 4.83
N PRO A 39 -16.59 8.75 5.36
CA PRO A 39 -15.27 9.12 5.85
C PRO A 39 -14.73 8.21 6.97
N ALA A 40 -15.59 7.67 7.84
CA ALA A 40 -15.16 6.78 8.91
C ALA A 40 -14.80 5.40 8.36
N VAL A 41 -15.53 4.90 7.36
CA VAL A 41 -15.15 3.68 6.62
C VAL A 41 -13.82 3.91 5.89
N ALA A 42 -13.67 5.01 5.17
CA ALA A 42 -12.44 5.32 4.45
C ALA A 42 -11.23 5.39 5.40
N ASP A 43 -11.37 6.04 6.56
CA ASP A 43 -10.32 6.10 7.57
C ASP A 43 -9.93 4.71 8.10
N ARG A 44 -10.92 3.87 8.42
CA ARG A 44 -10.69 2.48 8.85
C ARG A 44 -9.94 1.66 7.81
N VAL A 45 -10.30 1.77 6.53
CA VAL A 45 -9.61 1.05 5.44
C VAL A 45 -8.15 1.53 5.34
N TRP A 46 -7.91 2.83 5.42
CA TRP A 46 -6.54 3.36 5.37
C TRP A 46 -5.70 2.94 6.58
N LYS A 47 -6.29 2.82 7.78
CA LYS A 47 -5.60 2.23 8.95
C LYS A 47 -5.19 0.79 8.70
N GLU A 48 -6.10 -0.02 8.14
CA GLU A 48 -5.80 -1.42 7.82
C GLU A 48 -4.65 -1.54 6.79
N VAL A 49 -4.63 -0.66 5.78
CA VAL A 49 -3.52 -0.57 4.83
C VAL A 49 -2.21 -0.19 5.54
N ALA A 50 -2.24 0.82 6.39
CA ALA A 50 -1.06 1.29 7.12
C ALA A 50 -0.47 0.17 8.00
N ASP A 51 -1.31 -0.54 8.75
CA ASP A 51 -0.90 -1.65 9.61
C ASP A 51 -0.30 -2.80 8.80
N THR A 52 -0.91 -3.13 7.67
CA THR A 52 -0.42 -4.17 6.77
C THR A 52 0.96 -3.82 6.20
N LEU A 53 1.14 -2.58 5.74
CA LEU A 53 2.43 -2.11 5.24
C LEU A 53 3.49 -2.12 6.35
N GLN A 54 3.13 -1.75 7.57
CA GLN A 54 4.06 -1.78 8.71
C GLN A 54 4.56 -3.20 8.99
N ARG A 55 3.66 -4.19 9.05
CA ARG A 55 4.05 -5.61 9.26
C ARG A 55 5.01 -6.13 8.19
N ILE A 56 4.80 -5.72 6.93
CA ILE A 56 5.68 -6.09 5.83
C ILE A 56 7.05 -5.40 5.99
N ILE A 57 7.09 -4.11 6.31
CA ILE A 57 8.34 -3.38 6.58
C ILE A 57 9.14 -4.08 7.69
N ASP A 58 8.49 -4.42 8.80
CA ASP A 58 9.15 -5.04 9.96
C ASP A 58 9.71 -6.43 9.63
N ARG A 59 9.07 -7.17 8.71
CA ARG A 59 9.58 -8.45 8.20
C ARG A 59 10.88 -8.29 7.42
N TYR A 60 11.00 -7.24 6.61
CA TYR A 60 12.15 -7.03 5.72
C TYR A 60 13.20 -6.06 6.28
N SER A 61 12.94 -5.45 7.45
CA SER A 61 13.85 -4.48 8.08
C SER A 61 13.68 -4.50 9.60
N LYS A 62 14.77 -4.79 10.34
CA LYS A 62 14.73 -5.03 11.79
C LYS A 62 14.49 -3.80 12.69
N ARG A 63 14.39 -2.57 12.16
CA ARG A 63 13.93 -1.34 12.87
C ARG A 63 13.88 -0.14 11.91
N GLY A 64 12.95 0.80 12.15
CA GLY A 64 12.88 2.08 11.44
C GLY A 64 13.85 3.10 12.04
N SER A 65 14.51 3.91 11.21
CA SER A 65 15.29 5.03 11.74
C SER A 65 14.37 6.02 12.47
N ALA A 66 14.90 6.72 13.49
CA ALA A 66 14.14 7.73 14.23
C ALA A 66 13.46 8.75 13.30
N TYR A 67 14.12 9.09 12.19
CA TYR A 67 13.55 9.87 11.11
C TYR A 67 12.22 9.28 10.59
N TRP A 68 12.21 8.01 10.17
CA TRP A 68 11.00 7.40 9.60
C TRP A 68 9.89 7.23 10.63
N ILE A 69 10.22 6.96 11.89
CA ILE A 69 9.24 6.88 12.98
C ILE A 69 8.53 8.24 13.13
N ASN A 70 9.29 9.33 13.17
CA ASN A 70 8.73 10.67 13.30
C ASN A 70 7.90 11.07 12.07
N GLU A 71 8.43 10.82 10.87
CA GLU A 71 7.73 11.12 9.62
C GLU A 71 6.39 10.38 9.51
N ILE A 72 6.37 9.10 9.86
CA ILE A 72 5.14 8.29 9.86
C ILE A 72 4.17 8.80 10.93
N LYS A 73 4.66 9.11 12.14
CA LYS A 73 3.82 9.66 13.22
C LYS A 73 3.17 10.99 12.82
N GLN A 74 3.89 11.87 12.14
CA GLN A 74 3.33 13.14 11.66
C GLN A 74 2.33 12.92 10.52
N ALA A 75 2.60 11.97 9.63
CA ALA A 75 1.66 11.59 8.57
C ALA A 75 0.36 11.01 9.15
N ASP A 76 0.45 10.11 10.15
CA ASP A 76 -0.70 9.52 10.83
C ASP A 76 -1.58 10.58 11.52
N LYS A 77 -0.97 11.62 12.10
CA LYS A 77 -1.69 12.75 12.70
C LYS A 77 -2.51 13.55 11.68
N ARG A 78 -2.06 13.62 10.43
CA ARG A 78 -2.77 14.34 9.36
C ARG A 78 -3.90 13.50 8.81
N SER A 79 -3.63 12.23 8.49
CA SER A 79 -4.65 11.24 8.16
C SER A 79 -4.04 9.85 8.08
N SER A 80 -4.87 8.83 8.30
CA SER A 80 -4.50 7.42 8.09
C SER A 80 -4.01 7.16 6.65
N LYS A 81 -4.54 7.89 5.67
CA LYS A 81 -4.13 7.82 4.27
C LYS A 81 -2.71 8.32 4.05
N GLU A 82 -2.35 9.46 4.63
CA GLU A 82 -0.99 9.97 4.57
C GLU A 82 -0.03 9.00 5.26
N GLY A 83 -0.43 8.46 6.41
CA GLY A 83 0.27 7.41 7.12
C GLY A 83 0.58 6.18 6.28
N ALA A 84 -0.43 5.65 5.59
CA ALA A 84 -0.28 4.52 4.68
C ALA A 84 0.66 4.83 3.51
N THR A 85 0.51 6.01 2.90
CA THR A 85 1.35 6.44 1.76
C THR A 85 2.82 6.58 2.19
N LYS A 86 3.07 7.17 3.36
CA LYS A 86 4.42 7.33 3.90
C LYS A 86 5.08 5.99 4.22
N ARG A 87 4.32 5.00 4.70
CA ARG A 87 4.81 3.62 4.90
C ARG A 87 5.16 2.95 3.56
N LEU A 88 4.40 3.18 2.49
CA LEU A 88 4.75 2.69 1.15
C LEU A 88 6.10 3.25 0.67
N ASP A 89 6.35 4.54 0.90
CA ASP A 89 7.62 5.18 0.58
C ASP A 89 8.78 4.61 1.42
N ARG A 90 8.54 4.38 2.71
CA ARG A 90 9.52 3.70 3.57
C ARG A 90 9.85 2.31 3.02
N LEU A 91 8.83 1.52 2.68
CA LEU A 91 9.04 0.18 2.15
C LEU A 91 9.87 0.22 0.87
N ARG A 92 9.62 1.19 -0.03
CA ARG A 92 10.47 1.40 -1.21
C ARG A 92 11.94 1.60 -0.83
N GLY A 93 12.23 2.41 0.17
CA GLY A 93 13.60 2.62 0.65
C GLY A 93 14.23 1.40 1.30
N VAL A 94 13.44 0.56 1.97
CA VAL A 94 13.89 -0.74 2.53
C VAL A 94 14.24 -1.70 1.40
N LEU A 95 13.32 -1.87 0.45
CA LEU A 95 13.46 -2.86 -0.62
C LEU A 95 14.51 -2.47 -1.67
N GLN A 96 14.95 -1.22 -1.73
CA GLN A 96 16.08 -0.79 -2.56
C GLN A 96 17.43 -1.34 -2.10
N ARG A 97 17.54 -1.79 -0.84
CA ARG A 97 18.81 -2.19 -0.21
C ARG A 97 18.96 -3.71 -0.06
N VAL A 98 17.93 -4.46 -0.43
CA VAL A 98 17.90 -5.92 -0.31
C VAL A 98 18.03 -6.55 -1.69
N ASP A 99 18.28 -7.85 -1.70
CA ASP A 99 18.33 -8.64 -2.92
C ASP A 99 17.08 -8.42 -3.80
N PRO A 100 17.23 -8.23 -5.13
CA PRO A 100 16.11 -7.97 -6.04
C PRO A 100 15.01 -9.05 -6.04
N VAL A 101 15.37 -10.33 -5.82
CA VAL A 101 14.40 -11.43 -5.73
C VAL A 101 13.55 -11.26 -4.47
N VAL A 102 14.19 -10.94 -3.35
CA VAL A 102 13.50 -10.64 -2.07
C VAL A 102 12.61 -9.42 -2.21
N ALA A 103 13.11 -8.35 -2.86
CA ALA A 103 12.33 -7.14 -3.13
C ALA A 103 11.09 -7.42 -3.97
N ASN A 104 11.23 -8.19 -5.05
CA ASN A 104 10.12 -8.57 -5.91
C ASN A 104 9.07 -9.41 -5.16
N ARG A 105 9.52 -10.34 -4.30
CA ARG A 105 8.62 -11.12 -3.44
C ARG A 105 7.86 -10.22 -2.47
N ALA A 106 8.54 -9.32 -1.78
CA ALA A 106 7.92 -8.38 -0.85
C ALA A 106 6.86 -7.51 -1.54
N TRP A 107 7.14 -7.00 -2.74
CA TRP A 107 6.19 -6.22 -3.52
C TRP A 107 4.97 -7.03 -3.99
N ARG A 108 5.13 -8.32 -4.30
CA ARG A 108 3.99 -9.22 -4.57
C ARG A 108 3.12 -9.38 -3.33
N GLU A 109 3.72 -9.63 -2.17
CA GLU A 109 3.01 -9.74 -0.90
C GLU A 109 2.21 -8.46 -0.57
N VAL A 110 2.79 -7.28 -0.79
CA VAL A 110 2.07 -5.99 -0.66
C VAL A 110 0.89 -5.92 -1.62
N SER A 111 1.13 -6.18 -2.91
CA SER A 111 0.12 -6.14 -3.96
C SER A 111 -1.08 -7.02 -3.62
N ASP A 112 -0.82 -8.23 -3.14
CA ASP A 112 -1.85 -9.20 -2.81
C ASP A 112 -2.63 -8.80 -1.55
N ALA A 113 -1.93 -8.31 -0.52
CA ALA A 113 -2.59 -7.83 0.69
C ALA A 113 -3.49 -6.62 0.41
N LEU A 114 -3.02 -5.65 -0.40
CA LEU A 114 -3.83 -4.51 -0.84
C LEU A 114 -5.04 -4.94 -1.66
N GLN A 115 -4.89 -5.98 -2.50
CA GLN A 115 -6.00 -6.54 -3.25
C GLN A 115 -7.07 -7.13 -2.32
N GLN A 116 -6.66 -7.87 -1.29
CA GLN A 116 -7.59 -8.45 -0.31
C GLN A 116 -8.35 -7.37 0.46
N ILE A 117 -7.66 -6.34 0.93
CA ILE A 117 -8.28 -5.17 1.59
C ILE A 117 -9.29 -4.52 0.64
N THR A 118 -8.90 -4.28 -0.62
CA THR A 118 -9.79 -3.71 -1.64
C THR A 118 -11.06 -4.55 -1.79
N VAL A 119 -10.92 -5.85 -1.98
CA VAL A 119 -12.07 -6.75 -2.21
C VAL A 119 -12.99 -6.80 -1.00
N ARG A 120 -12.44 -6.79 0.22
CA ARG A 120 -13.24 -6.86 1.45
C ARG A 120 -14.15 -5.65 1.62
N HIS A 121 -13.68 -4.45 1.26
CA HIS A 121 -14.37 -3.19 1.52
C HIS A 121 -15.10 -2.61 0.30
N THR A 122 -15.13 -3.34 -0.83
CA THR A 122 -15.76 -2.88 -2.08
C THR A 122 -16.74 -3.91 -2.68
N ARG A 123 -17.10 -4.92 -1.88
CA ARG A 123 -18.23 -5.82 -2.14
C ARG A 123 -19.46 -5.26 -1.45
#